data_AF-A0A1F8PQZ3-F1
#
_entry.id   AF-A0A1F8PQZ3-F1
#
_cell.length_a   1.000
_cell.length_b   1.000
_cell.length_c   1.000
_cell.angle_alpha   90.00
_cell.angle_beta   90.00
_cell.angle_gamma   90.00
#
_symmetry.space_group_name_H-M   'P 1'
#
loop_
_entity.id
_entity.type
_entity.pdbx_description
1 polymer ?
#
loop_
_entity_poly.entity_id
_entity_poly.type
_entity_poly.pdbx_seq_one_letter_code
_entity_poly.pdbx_strand_id
1 'polypeptide(L)'
;MSNISKMLSGGDLRSDGMANEVVRLVRENPFLVNELIEGMTAKDDVVRGRSADVLEKLTRDHPEYVQSELDLIIRLALNDPVPMVR
;
A
#
# COMPACT_ATOMS: atom_id res chain seq x y z
N MET A 1 -3.52 9.59 10.84
CA MET A 1 -3.57 8.14 10.59
C MET A 1 -4.96 7.79 10.11
N SER A 2 -5.08 7.37 8.86
CA SER A 2 -6.33 6.84 8.31
C SER A 2 -6.67 5.46 8.90
N ASN A 3 -7.86 4.95 8.64
CA ASN A 3 -8.25 3.62 9.11
C ASN A 3 -7.40 2.51 8.43
N ILE A 4 -7.10 2.66 7.13
CA ILE A 4 -6.22 1.75 6.40
C ILE A 4 -4.81 1.74 7.01
N SER A 5 -4.23 2.92 7.29
CA SER A 5 -2.90 3.01 7.90
C SER A 5 -2.81 2.29 9.25
N LYS A 6 -3.88 2.31 10.06
CA LYS A 6 -3.94 1.57 11.33
C LYS A 6 -3.98 0.06 11.09
N MET A 7 -4.78 -0.41 10.15
CA MET A 7 -4.86 -1.84 9.80
C MET A 7 -3.52 -2.39 9.29
N LEU A 8 -2.77 -1.57 8.56
CA LEU A 8 -1.47 -1.94 8.01
C LEU A 8 -0.31 -1.80 9.01
N SER A 9 -0.52 -1.14 10.15
CA SER A 9 0.53 -0.90 11.14
C SER A 9 0.87 -2.12 12.01
N GLY A 10 2.01 -2.04 12.71
CA GLY A 10 2.41 -3.00 13.74
C GLY A 10 2.93 -4.36 13.21
N GLY A 11 3.55 -5.13 14.10
CA GLY A 11 4.18 -6.40 13.76
C GLY A 11 5.52 -6.22 13.02
N ASP A 12 5.92 -7.25 12.29
CA ASP A 12 7.17 -7.30 11.52
C ASP A 12 6.88 -7.05 10.03
N LEU A 13 7.73 -6.28 9.36
CA LEU A 13 7.56 -5.92 7.94
C LEU A 13 7.62 -7.15 7.01
N ARG A 14 8.17 -8.28 7.45
CA ARG A 14 8.18 -9.55 6.70
C ARG A 14 6.88 -10.34 6.79
N SER A 15 5.90 -9.88 7.56
CA SER A 15 4.58 -10.50 7.62
C SER A 15 3.54 -9.68 6.86
N ASP A 16 2.58 -10.38 6.26
CA ASP A 16 1.45 -9.78 5.55
C ASP A 16 0.60 -8.87 6.45
N GLY A 17 0.62 -9.07 7.78
CA GLY A 17 -0.28 -8.36 8.70
C GLY A 17 -1.73 -8.49 8.27
N MET A 18 -2.42 -7.36 8.10
CA MET A 18 -3.78 -7.29 7.56
C MET A 18 -3.86 -6.93 6.08
N ALA A 19 -2.78 -7.07 5.30
CA ALA A 19 -2.75 -6.66 3.89
C ALA A 19 -3.86 -7.35 3.07
N ASN A 20 -4.10 -8.65 3.29
CA ASN A 20 -5.11 -9.40 2.54
C ASN A 20 -6.55 -8.96 2.90
N GLU A 21 -6.80 -8.55 4.14
CA GLU A 21 -8.06 -7.94 4.59
C GLU A 21 -8.27 -6.60 3.90
N VAL A 22 -7.22 -5.77 3.83
CA VAL A 22 -7.27 -4.47 3.18
C VAL A 22 -7.50 -4.61 1.67
N VAL A 23 -6.89 -5.60 0.99
CA VAL A 23 -7.20 -5.90 -0.42
C VAL A 23 -8.69 -6.16 -0.62
N ARG A 24 -9.33 -6.97 0.24
CA ARG A 24 -10.77 -7.23 0.15
C ARG A 24 -11.59 -5.95 0.36
N LEU A 25 -11.24 -5.17 1.39
CA LEU A 25 -11.91 -3.91 1.71
C LEU A 25 -11.84 -2.90 0.56
N VAL A 26 -10.69 -2.78 -0.10
CA VAL A 26 -10.48 -1.85 -1.22
C VAL A 26 -11.17 -2.36 -2.50
N ARG A 27 -11.25 -3.68 -2.72
CA ARG A 27 -12.07 -4.24 -3.82
C ARG A 27 -13.55 -3.90 -3.65
N GLU A 28 -14.06 -3.91 -2.42
CA GLU A 28 -15.42 -3.48 -2.11
C GLU A 28 -15.59 -1.95 -2.17
N ASN A 29 -14.51 -1.19 -1.99
CA ASN A 29 -14.51 0.27 -1.90
C ASN A 29 -13.31 0.88 -2.65
N PRO A 30 -13.32 0.93 -4.00
CA PRO A 30 -12.13 1.30 -4.79
C PRO A 30 -11.57 2.70 -4.51
N PHE A 31 -12.37 3.62 -3.98
CA PHE A 31 -11.91 4.96 -3.60
C PHE A 31 -10.85 4.94 -2.47
N LEU A 32 -10.76 3.84 -1.71
CA LEU A 32 -9.75 3.65 -0.66
C LEU A 32 -8.34 3.43 -1.22
N VAL A 33 -8.18 3.22 -2.54
CA VAL A 33 -6.85 3.14 -3.18
C VAL A 33 -6.01 4.39 -2.88
N ASN A 34 -6.63 5.58 -2.81
CA ASN A 34 -5.92 6.81 -2.49
C ASN A 34 -5.28 6.77 -1.09
N GLU A 35 -5.88 6.09 -0.12
CA GLU A 35 -5.29 5.93 1.21
C GLU A 35 -4.05 5.02 1.19
N LEU A 36 -4.00 4.04 0.28
CA LEU A 36 -2.81 3.20 0.09
C LEU A 36 -1.66 3.98 -0.53
N ILE A 37 -1.95 4.82 -1.53
CA ILE A 37 -0.96 5.68 -2.17
C ILE A 37 -0.40 6.67 -1.14
N GLU A 38 -1.26 7.28 -0.30
CA GLU A 38 -0.79 8.10 0.83
C GLU A 38 0.07 7.28 1.81
N GLY A 39 -0.35 6.04 2.09
CA GLY A 39 0.34 5.09 2.96
C GLY A 39 1.78 4.78 2.54
N MET A 40 2.11 4.87 1.24
CA MET A 40 3.48 4.75 0.74
C MET A 40 4.42 5.89 1.19
N THR A 41 3.90 6.95 1.81
CA THR A 41 4.68 8.05 2.39
C THR A 41 4.70 8.06 3.92
N ALA A 42 4.13 7.03 4.55
CA ALA A 42 4.04 6.93 6.00
C ALA A 42 5.42 6.92 6.68
N LYS A 43 5.50 7.46 7.90
CA LYS A 43 6.74 7.41 8.70
C LYS A 43 7.12 5.97 9.07
N ASP A 44 6.11 5.14 9.31
CA ASP A 44 6.25 3.73 9.65
C ASP A 44 6.56 2.92 8.38
N ASP A 45 7.71 2.24 8.37
CA ASP A 45 8.17 1.41 7.26
C ASP A 45 7.28 0.19 7.04
N VAL A 46 6.70 -0.38 8.08
CA VAL A 46 5.70 -1.46 8.00
C VAL A 46 4.49 -0.99 7.20
N VAL A 47 4.00 0.22 7.48
CA VAL A 47 2.85 0.79 6.77
C VAL A 47 3.18 1.05 5.31
N ARG A 48 4.37 1.61 5.00
CA ARG A 48 4.78 1.84 3.60
C ARG A 48 4.88 0.53 2.82
N GLY A 49 5.60 -0.45 3.35
CA GLY A 49 5.79 -1.75 2.69
C GLY A 49 4.48 -2.50 2.47
N ARG A 50 3.60 -2.53 3.47
CA ARG A 50 2.29 -3.17 3.29
C ARG A 50 1.35 -2.38 2.39
N SER A 51 1.48 -1.05 2.32
CA SER A 51 0.73 -0.27 1.34
C SER A 51 1.15 -0.63 -0.09
N ALA A 52 2.46 -0.77 -0.33
CA ALA A 52 3.00 -1.23 -1.61
C ALA A 52 2.53 -2.66 -1.96
N ASP A 53 2.58 -3.60 -1.00
CA ASP A 53 2.11 -4.98 -1.15
C ASP A 53 0.60 -5.04 -1.51
N VAL A 54 -0.24 -4.27 -0.83
CA VAL A 54 -1.67 -4.19 -1.16
C VAL A 54 -1.88 -3.63 -2.57
N LEU A 55 -1.14 -2.58 -2.97
CA LEU A 55 -1.23 -2.01 -4.31
C LEU A 55 -0.81 -3.03 -5.38
N GLU A 56 0.27 -3.77 -5.17
CA GLU A 56 0.70 -4.86 -6.06
C GLU A 56 -0.41 -5.93 -6.23
N LYS A 57 -0.99 -6.38 -5.11
CA LYS A 57 -2.08 -7.38 -5.12
C LYS A 57 -3.34 -6.89 -5.82
N LEU A 58 -3.72 -5.62 -5.65
CA LEU A 58 -4.87 -5.03 -6.32
C LEU A 58 -4.65 -4.91 -7.83
N THR A 59 -3.48 -4.40 -8.22
CA THR A 59 -3.18 -4.04 -9.62
C THR A 59 -2.90 -5.25 -10.51
N ARG A 60 -2.67 -6.43 -9.93
CA ARG A 60 -2.59 -7.70 -10.68
C ARG A 60 -3.86 -8.01 -11.47
N ASP A 61 -5.01 -7.70 -10.88
CA ASP A 61 -6.33 -7.93 -11.51
C ASP A 61 -6.98 -6.62 -12.00
N HIS A 62 -6.64 -5.49 -11.37
CA HIS A 62 -7.22 -4.16 -11.63
C HIS A 62 -6.15 -3.06 -11.78
N PRO A 63 -5.32 -3.09 -12.84
CA PRO A 63 -4.27 -2.08 -13.05
C PRO A 63 -4.83 -0.66 -13.19
N GLU A 64 -6.09 -0.51 -13.61
CA GLU A 64 -6.79 0.77 -13.73
C GLU A 64 -6.88 1.55 -12.40
N TYR A 65 -6.77 0.86 -11.25
CA TYR A 65 -6.85 1.50 -9.93
C TYR A 65 -5.73 2.50 -9.64
N VAL A 66 -4.57 2.33 -10.30
CA VAL A 66 -3.39 3.17 -10.05
C VAL A 66 -2.95 3.96 -11.27
N GLN A 67 -3.65 3.85 -12.39
CA GLN A 67 -3.17 4.34 -13.68
C GLN A 67 -2.85 5.84 -13.68
N SER A 68 -3.63 6.66 -12.96
CA SER A 68 -3.40 8.10 -12.85
C SER A 68 -2.19 8.47 -11.99
N GLU A 69 -1.79 7.59 -11.08
CA GLU A 69 -0.74 7.84 -10.08
C GLU A 69 0.50 6.95 -10.28
N LEU A 70 0.59 6.25 -11.41
CA LEU A 70 1.62 5.24 -11.66
C LEU A 70 3.04 5.81 -11.53
N ASP A 71 3.29 6.99 -12.10
CA ASP A 71 4.60 7.66 -12.02
C ASP A 71 4.97 8.01 -10.56
N LEU A 72 3.98 8.42 -9.76
CA LEU A 72 4.18 8.70 -8.34
C LEU A 72 4.54 7.43 -7.59
N ILE A 73 3.79 6.34 -7.80
CA ILE A 73 4.02 5.05 -7.13
C ILE A 73 5.40 4.50 -7.46
N ILE A 74 5.79 4.51 -8.74
CA ILE A 74 7.13 4.07 -9.17
C ILE A 74 8.20 4.93 -8.49
N ARG A 75 8.02 6.25 -8.46
CA ARG A 75 8.96 7.15 -7.79
C ARG A 75 9.07 6.85 -6.29
N LEU A 76 7.96 6.62 -5.60
CA LEU A 76 7.97 6.30 -4.17
C LEU A 76 8.68 4.96 -3.91
N ALA A 77 8.34 3.92 -4.66
CA ALA A 77 8.97 2.60 -4.56
C ALA A 77 10.49 2.66 -4.81
N LEU A 78 10.94 3.34 -5.87
CA LEU A 78 12.38 3.40 -6.17
C LEU A 78 13.21 4.18 -5.13
N ASN A 79 12.59 5.11 -4.40
CA ASN A 79 13.27 6.02 -3.48
C ASN A 79 13.05 5.67 -2.00
N ASP A 80 12.39 4.56 -1.65
CA ASP A 80 12.23 4.20 -0.24
C ASP A 80 13.59 3.91 0.41
N PRO A 81 13.88 4.46 1.60
CA PRO A 81 15.15 4.20 2.28
C PRO A 81 15.29 2.76 2.77
N VAL A 82 14.19 2.00 2.90
CA VAL A 82 14.20 0.62 3.37
C VAL A 82 14.20 -0.32 2.16
N PRO A 83 15.26 -1.12 1.94
CA PRO A 83 15.34 -2.01 0.77
C PRO A 83 14.21 -3.02 0.62
N MET A 84 13.53 -3.38 1.72
CA MET A 84 12.40 -4.31 1.72
C MET A 84 11.07 -3.65 1.31
N VAL A 85 11.00 -2.32 1.28
CA VAL A 85 9.82 -1.56 0.82
C VAL A 85 9.91 -1.21 -0.66
N ARG A 86 11.14 -1.16 -1.21
CA ARG A 86 11.40 -0.92 -2.64
C ARG A 86 11.10 -2.15 -3.48
#